data_AF-A0A6A8M9M0-F1
#
_entry.id   AF-A0A6A8M9M0-F1
#
_cell.length_a   1.000
_cell.length_b   1.000
_cell.length_c   1.000
_cell.angle_alpha   90.00
_cell.angle_beta   90.00
_cell.angle_gamma   90.00
#
_symmetry.space_group_name_H-M   'P 1'
#
loop_
_entity.id
_entity.type
_entity.pdbx_description
1 polymer ?
#
loop_
_entity_poly.entity_id
_entity_poly.type
_entity_poly.pdbx_seq_one_letter_code
_entity_poly.pdbx_strand_id
1 'polypeptide(L)'
;DWKKRGTRSEYSMNLKDVLIIGFAQALALIPGTSRSGITITAALLVGMSREGAARFSFLLSIPVIVLAGGLEAVGLLSDPQAIDWPAMIVGTLLSGIIAYLCIHYFLVVIKKLGMQPFVVYRVVFGLWLLWFFHF
;
A
#
# COMPACT_ATOMS: atom_id res chain seq x y z
N ASP A 1 -11.31 4.08 -11.91
CA ASP A 1 -12.33 3.24 -11.23
C ASP A 1 -13.76 3.73 -11.43
N TRP A 2 -14.00 5.03 -11.67
CA TRP A 2 -15.35 5.58 -11.90
C TRP A 2 -15.97 5.17 -13.25
N LYS A 3 -15.18 5.19 -14.33
CA LYS A 3 -15.67 4.93 -15.71
C LYS A 3 -15.82 3.44 -16.07
N LYS A 4 -14.97 2.57 -15.51
CA LYS A 4 -15.02 1.11 -15.71
C LYS A 4 -14.85 0.43 -14.37
N ARG A 5 -15.86 -0.34 -13.97
CA ARG A 5 -15.84 -1.17 -12.76
C ARG A 5 -15.56 -2.61 -13.18
N GLY A 6 -14.40 -3.12 -12.77
CA GLY A 6 -14.13 -4.55 -12.89
C GLY A 6 -15.01 -5.35 -11.94
N THR A 7 -15.29 -6.59 -12.32
CA THR A 7 -16.10 -7.54 -11.54
C THR A 7 -15.28 -8.70 -11.01
N ARG A 8 -14.05 -8.87 -11.51
CA ARG A 8 -13.14 -9.97 -11.17
C ARG A 8 -12.61 -9.84 -9.74
N SER A 9 -12.62 -10.95 -9.00
CA SER A 9 -12.01 -11.04 -7.67
C SER A 9 -10.54 -11.50 -7.75
N GLU A 10 -9.84 -11.41 -6.63
CA GLU A 10 -8.49 -11.93 -6.42
C GLU A 10 -8.36 -13.43 -6.73
N TYR A 11 -9.44 -14.19 -6.62
CA TYR A 11 -9.46 -15.63 -6.94
C TYR A 11 -9.48 -15.93 -8.45
N SER A 12 -9.77 -14.92 -9.27
CA SER A 12 -9.90 -15.07 -10.74
C SER A 12 -8.69 -14.55 -11.52
N MET A 13 -7.57 -14.35 -10.82
CA MET A 13 -6.35 -13.80 -11.41
C MET A 13 -5.60 -14.87 -12.21
N ASN A 14 -5.04 -14.44 -13.34
CA ASN A 14 -4.12 -15.26 -14.13
C ASN A 14 -2.70 -14.70 -14.02
N LEU A 15 -1.72 -15.47 -14.53
CA LEU A 15 -0.31 -15.09 -14.47
C LEU A 15 -0.02 -13.73 -15.12
N LYS A 16 -0.71 -13.40 -16.22
CA LYS A 16 -0.55 -12.11 -16.90
C LYS A 16 -0.96 -10.94 -15.99
N ASP A 17 -2.08 -11.06 -15.27
CA ASP A 17 -2.52 -10.03 -14.33
C ASP A 17 -1.46 -9.81 -13.23
N VAL A 18 -0.95 -10.90 -12.64
CA VAL A 18 0.05 -10.87 -11.58
C VAL A 18 1.34 -10.21 -12.05
N LEU A 19 1.82 -10.55 -13.25
CA LEU A 19 3.02 -9.94 -13.83
C LEU A 19 2.84 -8.44 -14.07
N ILE A 20 1.70 -8.01 -14.62
CA ILE A 20 1.40 -6.58 -14.85
C ILE A 20 1.41 -5.82 -13.52
N ILE A 21 0.76 -6.36 -12.49
CA ILE A 21 0.70 -5.71 -11.17
C ILE A 21 2.07 -5.70 -10.49
N GLY A 22 2.86 -6.78 -10.64
CA GLY A 22 4.22 -6.88 -10.13
C GLY A 22 5.17 -5.88 -10.76
N PHE A 23 5.15 -5.72 -12.10
CA PHE A 23 5.93 -4.69 -12.78
C PHE A 23 5.50 -3.28 -12.37
N ALA A 24 4.20 -3.03 -12.22
CA ALA A 24 3.71 -1.76 -11.69
C ALA A 24 4.18 -1.51 -10.25
N GLN A 25 4.32 -2.54 -9.43
CA GLN A 25 4.86 -2.43 -8.07
C GLN A 25 6.31 -1.93 -8.04
N ALA A 26 7.12 -2.20 -9.08
CA ALA A 26 8.48 -1.68 -9.14
C ALA A 26 8.55 -0.15 -9.10
N LEU A 27 7.52 0.55 -9.60
CA LEU A 27 7.40 2.01 -9.50
C LEU A 27 7.26 2.49 -8.05
N ALA A 28 6.83 1.62 -7.13
CA ALA A 28 6.77 1.94 -5.71
C ALA A 28 8.15 2.14 -5.05
N LEU A 29 9.23 1.76 -5.73
CA LEU A 29 10.61 2.06 -5.30
C LEU A 29 10.93 3.56 -5.40
N ILE A 30 10.20 4.33 -6.20
CA ILE A 30 10.33 5.78 -6.24
C ILE A 30 9.70 6.36 -4.96
N PRO A 31 10.48 7.03 -4.08
CA PRO A 31 9.96 7.56 -2.83
C PRO A 31 8.75 8.47 -3.04
N GLY A 32 7.76 8.34 -2.16
CA GLY A 32 6.48 9.04 -2.28
C GLY A 32 5.44 8.33 -3.17
N THR A 33 5.84 7.38 -4.01
CA THR A 33 4.91 6.51 -4.74
C THR A 33 4.22 5.57 -3.76
N SER A 34 2.89 5.57 -3.76
CA SER A 34 2.14 4.64 -2.91
C SER A 34 2.18 3.24 -3.50
N ARG A 35 2.80 2.30 -2.79
CA ARG A 35 2.86 0.88 -3.16
C ARG A 35 1.46 0.27 -3.32
N SER A 36 0.55 0.50 -2.37
CA SER A 36 -0.85 0.06 -2.51
C SER A 36 -1.56 0.81 -3.64
N GLY A 37 -1.33 2.12 -3.78
CA GLY A 37 -1.92 2.92 -4.85
C GLY A 37 -1.57 2.42 -6.26
N ILE A 38 -0.30 2.15 -6.53
CA ILE A 38 0.13 1.71 -7.87
C ILE A 38 -0.33 0.28 -8.19
N THR A 39 -0.29 -0.63 -7.21
CA THR A 39 -0.73 -2.02 -7.42
C THR A 39 -2.24 -2.14 -7.53
N ILE A 40 -3.02 -1.39 -6.72
CA ILE A 40 -4.49 -1.30 -6.86
C ILE A 40 -4.85 -0.68 -8.21
N THR A 41 -4.14 0.37 -8.63
CA THR A 41 -4.38 0.99 -9.95
C THR A 41 -4.15 0.00 -11.08
N ALA A 42 -3.02 -0.72 -11.08
CA ALA A 42 -2.75 -1.75 -12.08
C ALA A 42 -3.80 -2.88 -12.07
N ALA A 43 -4.19 -3.35 -10.87
CA ALA A 43 -5.22 -4.35 -10.70
C ALA A 43 -6.59 -3.91 -11.26
N LEU A 44 -6.97 -2.65 -11.03
CA LEU A 44 -8.18 -2.07 -11.60
C LEU A 44 -8.10 -1.97 -13.13
N LEU A 45 -6.93 -1.67 -13.70
CA LEU A 45 -6.72 -1.59 -15.15
C LEU A 45 -6.84 -2.95 -15.84
N VAL A 46 -6.47 -4.04 -15.16
CA VAL A 46 -6.67 -5.43 -15.66
C VAL A 46 -8.07 -5.99 -15.36
N GLY A 47 -8.98 -5.14 -14.87
CA GLY A 47 -10.41 -5.47 -14.75
C GLY A 47 -10.82 -6.09 -13.43
N MET A 48 -10.02 -5.94 -12.36
CA MET A 48 -10.43 -6.34 -11.01
C MET A 48 -11.47 -5.40 -10.41
N SER A 49 -12.29 -5.93 -9.51
CA SER A 49 -13.13 -5.12 -8.64
C SER A 49 -12.28 -4.33 -7.66
N ARG A 50 -12.85 -3.27 -7.05
CA ARG A 50 -12.14 -2.45 -6.05
C ARG A 50 -11.70 -3.27 -4.84
N GLU A 51 -12.59 -4.13 -4.37
CA GLU A 51 -12.33 -5.02 -3.23
C GLU A 51 -11.27 -6.06 -3.60
N GLY A 52 -11.39 -6.71 -4.77
CA GLY A 52 -10.41 -7.70 -5.23
C GLY A 52 -9.03 -7.09 -5.46
N ALA A 53 -8.96 -5.90 -6.08
CA ALA A 53 -7.73 -5.16 -6.29
C ALA A 53 -7.05 -4.79 -4.95
N ALA A 54 -7.82 -4.29 -3.98
CA ALA A 54 -7.31 -3.95 -2.66
C ALA A 54 -6.82 -5.18 -1.89
N ARG A 55 -7.61 -6.27 -1.87
CA ARG A 55 -7.24 -7.52 -1.19
C ARG A 55 -5.96 -8.11 -1.79
N PHE A 56 -5.88 -8.20 -3.12
CA PHE A 56 -4.67 -8.68 -3.78
C PHE A 56 -3.46 -7.79 -3.47
N SER A 57 -3.63 -6.46 -3.53
CA SER A 57 -2.56 -5.52 -3.18
C SER A 57 -2.08 -5.72 -1.74
N PHE A 58 -2.96 -5.94 -0.77
CA PHE A 58 -2.56 -6.20 0.61
C PHE A 58 -1.85 -7.54 0.76
N LEU A 59 -2.31 -8.62 0.11
CA LEU A 59 -1.62 -9.90 0.12
C LEU A 59 -0.23 -9.82 -0.50
N LEU A 60 -0.10 -9.15 -1.66
CA LEU A 60 1.18 -8.92 -2.33
C LEU A 60 2.18 -8.14 -1.46
N SER A 61 1.68 -7.36 -0.51
CA SER A 61 2.52 -6.58 0.41
C SER A 61 3.25 -7.38 1.45
N ILE A 62 2.67 -8.51 1.87
CA ILE A 62 3.19 -9.31 2.99
C ILE A 62 4.64 -9.72 2.72
N PRO A 63 4.98 -10.40 1.61
CA PRO A 63 6.36 -10.78 1.36
C PRO A 63 7.28 -9.56 1.20
N VAL A 64 6.81 -8.47 0.58
CA VAL A 64 7.62 -7.25 0.37
C VAL A 64 7.99 -6.59 1.70
N ILE A 65 7.00 -6.40 2.58
CA ILE A 65 7.18 -5.73 3.87
C ILE A 65 7.98 -6.62 4.83
N VAL A 66 7.74 -7.93 4.84
CA VAL A 66 8.51 -8.87 5.67
C VAL A 66 9.97 -8.89 5.26
N LEU A 67 10.27 -8.94 3.95
CA LEU A 67 11.65 -8.94 3.47
C LEU A 67 12.34 -7.58 3.71
N ALA A 68 11.68 -6.46 3.40
CA ALA A 68 12.24 -5.14 3.62
C ALA A 68 12.43 -4.85 5.13
N GLY A 69 11.42 -5.10 5.95
CA GLY A 69 11.49 -4.92 7.39
C GLY A 69 12.46 -5.89 8.07
N GLY A 70 12.60 -7.11 7.56
CA GLY A 70 13.59 -8.07 8.03
C GLY A 70 15.02 -7.61 7.74
N LEU A 71 15.28 -7.05 6.56
CA LEU A 71 16.58 -6.46 6.22
C LEU A 71 16.92 -5.29 7.14
N GLU A 72 15.96 -4.37 7.37
CA GLU A 72 16.12 -3.26 8.31
C GLU A 72 16.37 -3.75 9.75
N ALA A 73 15.67 -4.80 10.19
CA ALA A 73 15.88 -5.37 11.51
C ALA A 73 17.28 -5.97 11.69
N VAL A 74 17.83 -6.63 10.66
CA VAL A 74 19.22 -7.12 10.68
C VAL A 74 20.19 -5.95 10.77
N GLY A 75 19.95 -4.86 10.03
CA GLY A 75 20.74 -3.64 10.10
C GLY A 75 20.74 -3.04 11.50
N LEU A 76 19.56 -2.89 12.10
CA LEU A 76 19.39 -2.34 13.44
C LEU A 76 20.09 -3.17 14.52
N LEU A 77 20.03 -4.50 14.42
CA LEU A 77 20.71 -5.41 15.36
C LEU A 77 22.24 -5.42 15.20
N SER A 78 22.75 -4.99 14.04
CA SER A 78 24.19 -4.92 13.75
C SER A 78 24.76 -3.54 14.09
N ASP A 79 23.92 -2.54 14.36
CA ASP A 79 24.34 -1.19 14.74
C ASP A 79 24.84 -1.18 16.19
N PRO A 80 26.02 -0.60 16.48
CA PRO A 80 26.53 -0.48 17.85
C PRO A 80 25.70 0.46 18.74
N GLN A 81 24.76 1.25 18.19
CA GLN A 81 23.89 2.11 18.99
C GLN A 81 22.84 1.31 19.78
N ALA A 82 22.49 1.83 20.97
CA ALA A 82 21.50 1.20 21.84
C ALA A 82 20.09 1.31 21.22
N ILE A 83 19.39 0.18 21.14
CA ILE A 83 17.99 0.11 20.67
C ILE A 83 17.04 0.42 21.83
N ASP A 84 16.12 1.35 21.63
CA ASP A 84 15.00 1.61 22.55
C ASP A 84 13.90 0.54 22.37
N TRP A 85 14.08 -0.59 23.06
CA TRP A 85 13.16 -1.72 23.02
C TRP A 85 11.72 -1.37 23.46
N PRO A 86 11.50 -0.62 24.56
CA PRO A 86 10.15 -0.17 24.92
C PRO A 86 9.45 0.59 23.79
N ALA A 87 10.12 1.58 23.18
CA ALA A 87 9.54 2.33 22.08
C ALA A 87 9.24 1.44 20.86
N MET A 88 10.14 0.53 20.52
CA MET A 88 9.98 -0.41 19.40
C MET A 88 8.78 -1.33 19.58
N ILE A 89 8.59 -1.90 20.78
CA ILE A 89 7.48 -2.81 21.07
C ILE A 89 6.15 -2.05 21.01
N VAL A 90 6.06 -0.89 21.67
CA VAL A 90 4.85 -0.07 21.69
C VAL A 90 4.49 0.39 20.27
N GLY A 91 5.46 0.90 19.51
CA GLY A 91 5.28 1.34 18.14
C GLY A 91 4.82 0.21 17.21
N THR A 92 5.41 -0.98 17.35
CA THR A 92 5.04 -2.15 16.53
C THR A 92 3.62 -2.62 16.82
N LEU A 93 3.25 -2.78 18.10
CA LEU A 93 1.91 -3.22 18.49
C LEU A 93 0.84 -2.20 18.08
N LEU A 94 1.08 -0.92 18.34
CA LEU A 94 0.15 0.14 17.95
C LEU A 94 -0.02 0.18 16.43
N SER A 95 1.08 0.14 15.67
CA SER A 95 1.04 0.09 14.21
C SER A 95 0.24 -1.10 13.69
N GLY A 96 0.41 -2.29 14.29
CA GLY A 96 -0.35 -3.49 13.93
C GLY A 96 -1.86 -3.33 14.16
N ILE A 97 -2.28 -2.80 15.31
CA ILE A 97 -3.69 -2.55 15.64
C ILE A 97 -4.28 -1.52 14.67
N ILE A 98 -3.59 -0.41 14.45
CA ILE A 98 -4.06 0.65 13.55
C ILE A 98 -4.11 0.16 12.10
N ALA A 99 -3.11 -0.60 11.64
CA ALA A 99 -3.11 -1.17 10.29
C ALA A 99 -4.30 -2.10 10.06
N TYR A 100 -4.64 -2.96 11.05
CA TYR A 100 -5.81 -3.83 10.97
C TYR A 100 -7.11 -3.03 10.83
N LEU A 101 -7.30 -2.02 11.69
CA LEU A 101 -8.47 -1.14 11.64
C LEU A 101 -8.53 -0.37 10.32
N CYS A 102 -7.41 0.19 9.87
CA CYS A 102 -7.30 0.89 8.60
C CYS A 102 -7.69 0.00 7.43
N ILE A 103 -7.21 -1.25 7.36
CA ILE A 103 -7.57 -2.18 6.28
C ILE A 103 -9.08 -2.47 6.31
N HIS A 104 -9.64 -2.74 7.49
CA HIS A 104 -11.07 -2.99 7.64
C HIS A 104 -11.91 -1.82 7.11
N TYR A 105 -11.68 -0.61 7.62
CA TYR A 105 -12.43 0.57 7.20
C TYR A 105 -12.14 0.97 5.76
N PHE A 106 -10.90 0.81 5.28
CA PHE A 106 -10.54 1.08 3.90
C PHE A 106 -11.39 0.23 2.94
N LEU A 107 -11.53 -1.07 3.18
CA LEU A 107 -12.37 -1.95 2.36
C LEU A 107 -13.84 -1.51 2.36
N VAL A 108 -14.38 -1.11 3.52
CA VAL A 108 -15.74 -0.56 3.63
C VAL A 108 -15.89 0.74 2.83
N VAL A 109 -14.90 1.64 2.90
CA VAL A 109 -14.93 2.94 2.23
C VAL A 109 -14.82 2.79 0.73
N ILE A 110 -13.87 2.01 0.20
CA ILE A 110 -13.69 1.88 -1.25
C ILE A 110 -14.87 1.20 -1.93
N LYS A 111 -15.59 0.33 -1.21
CA LYS A 111 -16.84 -0.28 -1.70
C LYS A 111 -17.88 0.80 -2.02
N LYS A 112 -18.01 1.80 -1.15
CA LYS A 112 -18.99 2.89 -1.26
C LYS A 112 -18.50 4.05 -2.15
N LEU A 113 -17.34 4.61 -1.83
CA LEU A 113 -16.84 5.86 -2.41
C LEU A 113 -15.83 5.64 -3.56
N GLY A 114 -15.23 4.46 -3.65
CA GLY A 114 -14.18 4.18 -4.63
C GLY A 114 -12.82 4.77 -4.27
N MET A 115 -11.94 4.86 -5.28
CA MET A 115 -10.55 5.29 -5.08
C MET A 115 -10.36 6.81 -5.21
N GLN A 116 -11.34 7.53 -5.78
CA GLN A 116 -11.22 8.96 -6.09
C GLN A 116 -10.85 9.84 -4.89
N PRO A 117 -11.47 9.70 -3.70
CA PRO A 117 -11.10 10.54 -2.55
C PRO A 117 -9.61 10.44 -2.19
N PHE A 118 -9.03 9.25 -2.33
CA PHE A 118 -7.61 9.00 -2.05
C PHE A 118 -6.69 9.64 -3.09
N VAL A 119 -7.11 9.66 -4.36
CA VAL A 119 -6.36 10.34 -5.43
C VAL A 119 -6.34 11.84 -5.19
N VAL A 120 -7.50 12.44 -4.90
CA VAL A 120 -7.61 13.88 -4.59
C VAL A 120 -6.77 14.22 -3.37
N TYR A 121 -6.89 13.45 -2.29
CA TYR A 121 -6.06 13.62 -1.09
C TYR A 121 -4.57 13.61 -1.41
N ARG A 122 -4.09 12.66 -2.23
CA ARG A 122 -2.67 12.57 -2.61
C ARG A 122 -2.19 13.75 -3.45
N VAL A 123 -3.01 14.24 -4.38
CA VAL A 123 -2.65 15.41 -5.19
C VAL A 123 -2.56 16.65 -4.32
N VAL A 124 -3.57 16.90 -3.47
CA VAL A 124 -3.58 18.03 -2.54
C VAL A 124 -2.39 17.95 -1.58
N PHE A 125 -2.14 16.79 -0.99
CA PHE A 125 -1.02 16.59 -0.08
C PHE A 125 0.33 16.75 -0.78
N GLY A 126 0.49 16.26 -2.01
CA GLY A 126 1.69 16.47 -2.81
C GLY A 126 1.96 17.93 -3.12
N LEU A 127 0.93 18.68 -3.52
CA LEU A 127 1.04 20.14 -3.73
C LEU A 127 1.40 20.87 -2.43
N TRP A 128 0.81 20.46 -1.31
CA TRP A 128 1.14 21.02 -0.01
C TRP A 128 2.59 20.76 0.40
N LEU A 129 3.11 19.55 0.17
CA LEU A 129 4.53 19.23 0.42
C LEU A 129 5.46 20.08 -0.45
N LEU A 130 5.15 20.26 -1.73
CA LEU A 130 5.93 21.11 -2.63
C LEU A 130 5.95 22.56 -2.13
N TRP A 131 4.81 23.08 -1.66
CA TRP A 131 4.75 24.40 -1.07
C TRP A 131 5.57 24.48 0.24
N PHE A 132 5.41 23.51 1.14
CA PHE A 132 6.05 23.50 2.45
C PHE A 132 7.57 23.38 2.41
N PHE A 133 8.14 22.67 1.43
CA PHE A 133 9.59 22.51 1.27
C PHE A 133 10.25 23.51 0.33
N HIS A 134 9.46 24.24 -0.46
CA HIS A 134 9.96 25.32 -1.32
C HIS A 134 9.99 26.69 -0.61
N PHE A 135 9.27 26.80 0.51
CA PHE A 135 9.37 27.88 1.50
C PHE A 135 10.13 27.40 2.74
#